data_AF-A0A920QWC3-F1
#
_entry.id   AF-A0A920QWC3-F1
#
_cell.length_a   1.000
_cell.length_b   1.000
_cell.length_c   1.000
_cell.angle_alpha   90.00
_cell.angle_beta   90.00
_cell.angle_gamma   90.00
#
_symmetry.space_group_name_H-M   'P 1'
#
loop_
_entity.id
_entity.type
_entity.pdbx_description
1 polymer ?
#
loop_
_entity_poly.entity_id
_entity_poly.type
_entity_poly.pdbx_seq_one_letter_code
_entity_poly.pdbx_strand_id
1 'polypeptide(L)'
;MTLDHNSPDSTGVGPLPFNTIDRIRQSTALCYIDPARNRLNLTIRSNCAVQNLLFDGTKAIGVKVSSGNEIFDIFGTEIILSAGSVGSPQLLLLSGIGPSQDLENLDIPIIKDLSGCRTKSTRSSTSNL
;
A
#
# COMPACT_ATOMS: atom_id res chain seq x y z
N MET A 1 31.45 11.22 17.40
CA MET A 1 30.16 11.76 16.94
C MET A 1 30.05 11.48 15.47
N THR A 2 28.94 10.89 15.03
CA THR A 2 28.69 10.58 13.61
C THR A 2 28.36 11.86 12.86
N LEU A 3 28.96 12.04 11.67
CA LEU A 3 28.67 13.17 10.78
C LEU A 3 27.53 12.88 9.79
N ASP A 4 27.32 11.62 9.41
CA ASP A 4 26.26 11.17 8.51
C ASP A 4 25.73 9.79 8.92
N HIS A 5 24.45 9.73 9.33
CA HIS A 5 23.79 8.48 9.72
C HIS A 5 23.37 7.60 8.54
N ASN A 6 23.45 8.09 7.30
CA ASN A 6 23.18 7.29 6.11
C ASN A 6 24.41 6.50 5.62
N SER A 7 25.60 6.77 6.19
CA SER A 7 26.81 6.01 5.88
C SER A 7 26.66 4.56 6.39
N PRO A 8 27.01 3.53 5.60
CA PRO A 8 26.84 2.12 5.99
C PRO A 8 27.54 1.74 7.30
N ASP A 9 28.67 2.39 7.61
CA ASP A 9 29.49 2.11 8.79
C ASP A 9 29.20 3.05 9.97
N SER A 10 28.11 3.83 9.87
CA SER A 10 27.73 4.81 10.89
C SER A 10 27.40 4.15 12.23
N THR A 11 28.08 4.58 13.30
CA THR A 11 27.79 4.17 14.69
C THR A 11 27.95 5.36 15.65
N GLY A 12 27.17 5.36 16.74
CA GLY A 12 27.27 6.37 17.80
C GLY A 12 26.22 7.49 17.70
N VAL A 13 26.55 8.66 18.26
CA VAL A 13 25.62 9.80 18.41
C VAL A 13 25.98 10.93 17.45
N GLY A 14 24.98 11.53 16.80
CA GLY A 14 25.15 12.63 15.85
C GLY A 14 23.80 13.17 15.34
N PRO A 15 23.79 14.29 14.59
CA PRO A 15 22.58 14.90 14.05
C PRO A 15 21.91 13.99 13.02
N LEU A 16 20.59 13.78 13.15
CA LEU A 16 19.81 12.93 12.24
C LEU A 16 19.28 13.73 11.05
N PRO A 17 19.37 13.21 9.82
CA PRO A 17 18.66 13.79 8.68
C PRO A 17 17.16 13.56 8.85
N PHE A 18 16.38 14.62 8.63
CA PHE A 18 14.91 14.56 8.66
C PHE A 18 14.35 14.98 7.30
N ASN A 19 13.20 14.41 6.93
CA ASN A 19 12.41 14.85 5.78
C ASN A 19 11.63 16.14 6.10
N THR A 20 12.34 17.15 6.57
CA THR A 20 11.79 18.44 6.97
C THR A 20 12.68 19.55 6.43
N ILE A 21 12.10 20.42 5.61
CA ILE A 21 12.75 21.62 5.07
C ILE A 21 11.96 22.80 5.61
N ASP A 22 12.64 23.79 6.19
CA ASP A 22 12.00 24.98 6.79
C ASP A 22 10.85 24.67 7.76
N ARG A 23 11.03 23.62 8.57
CA ARG A 23 10.03 23.10 9.53
C ARG A 23 8.76 22.51 8.88
N ILE A 24 8.74 22.34 7.57
CA ILE A 24 7.64 21.72 6.82
C ILE A 24 8.01 20.27 6.51
N ARG A 25 7.14 19.34 6.93
CA ARG A 25 7.27 17.92 6.60
C ARG A 25 7.16 17.71 5.10
N GLN A 26 8.19 17.14 4.52
CA GLN A 26 8.27 16.76 3.10
C GLN A 26 7.58 15.40 2.91
N SER A 27 6.26 15.44 2.70
CA SER A 27 5.45 14.25 2.46
C SER A 27 5.59 13.76 1.01
N THR A 28 5.29 12.48 0.75
CA THR A 28 5.32 11.93 -0.61
C THR A 28 4.34 12.64 -1.56
N ALA A 29 3.18 13.07 -1.05
CA ALA A 29 2.24 13.86 -1.84
C ALA A 29 2.85 15.19 -2.28
N LEU A 30 3.46 15.93 -1.33
CA LEU A 30 4.10 17.21 -1.61
C LEU A 30 5.28 17.07 -2.58
N CYS A 31 6.12 16.06 -2.40
CA CYS A 31 7.35 15.93 -3.19
C CYS A 31 7.12 15.30 -4.58
N TYR A 32 6.16 14.39 -4.73
CA TYR A 32 5.98 13.61 -5.97
C TYR A 32 4.68 13.89 -6.70
N ILE A 33 3.60 14.16 -5.97
CA ILE A 33 2.26 14.30 -6.56
C ILE A 33 2.01 15.75 -6.96
N ASP A 34 2.24 16.71 -6.07
CA ASP A 34 1.95 18.12 -6.33
C ASP A 34 2.65 18.66 -7.59
N PRO A 35 3.94 18.36 -7.85
CA PRO A 35 4.62 18.81 -9.07
C PRO A 35 4.09 18.16 -10.36
N ALA A 36 3.47 16.98 -10.26
CA ALA A 36 2.98 16.22 -11.40
C ALA A 36 1.46 16.34 -11.61
N ARG A 37 0.76 17.08 -10.74
CA ARG A 37 -0.70 17.07 -10.64
C ARG A 37 -1.44 17.62 -11.86
N ASN A 38 -0.78 18.47 -12.64
CA ASN A 38 -1.33 19.07 -13.85
C ASN A 38 -1.20 18.18 -15.09
N ARG A 39 -0.58 17.00 -15.00
CA ARG A 39 -0.43 16.08 -16.13
C ARG A 39 -1.79 15.48 -16.52
N LEU A 40 -2.15 15.62 -17.79
CA LEU A 40 -3.44 15.13 -18.32
C LEU A 40 -3.61 13.61 -18.24
N ASN A 41 -2.50 12.86 -18.14
CA ASN A 41 -2.50 11.40 -18.02
C ASN A 41 -2.47 10.90 -16.56
N LEU A 42 -2.61 11.79 -15.57
CA LEU A 42 -2.63 11.43 -14.15
C LEU A 42 -3.97 11.81 -13.51
N THR A 43 -4.74 10.81 -13.11
CA THR A 43 -5.99 11.01 -12.37
C THR A 43 -5.82 10.57 -10.93
N ILE A 44 -6.14 11.45 -9.99
CA ILE A 44 -6.06 11.17 -8.55
C ILE A 44 -7.45 11.30 -7.96
N ARG A 45 -7.96 10.22 -7.37
CA ARG A 45 -9.26 10.19 -6.70
C ARG A 45 -9.04 9.98 -5.20
N SER A 46 -9.33 10.99 -4.40
CA SER A 46 -9.35 10.88 -2.93
C SER A 46 -10.67 10.27 -2.46
N ASN A 47 -10.69 9.82 -1.19
CA ASN A 47 -11.88 9.25 -0.54
C ASN A 47 -12.49 8.06 -1.28
N CYS A 48 -11.65 7.33 -2.02
CA CYS A 48 -11.99 6.14 -2.77
C CYS A 48 -11.31 4.94 -2.11
N ALA A 49 -12.09 4.07 -1.48
CA ALA A 49 -11.59 2.84 -0.87
C ALA A 49 -11.80 1.66 -1.83
N VAL A 50 -10.72 0.95 -2.17
CA VAL A 50 -10.79 -0.29 -2.94
C VAL A 50 -11.33 -1.39 -2.04
N GLN A 51 -12.33 -2.15 -2.50
CA GLN A 51 -12.93 -3.25 -1.75
C GLN A 51 -12.35 -4.61 -2.16
N ASN A 52 -12.27 -4.85 -3.46
CA ASN A 52 -11.70 -6.05 -4.03
C ASN A 52 -11.18 -5.81 -5.46
N LEU A 53 -10.36 -6.74 -5.93
CA LEU A 53 -9.86 -6.81 -7.30
C LEU A 53 -10.89 -7.56 -8.17
N LEU A 54 -10.98 -7.14 -9.44
CA LEU A 54 -11.80 -7.79 -10.46
C LEU A 54 -10.91 -8.66 -11.34
N PHE A 55 -11.36 -9.87 -11.66
CA PHE A 55 -10.60 -10.85 -12.41
C PHE A 55 -11.34 -11.40 -13.62
N ASP A 56 -10.59 -11.67 -14.68
CA ASP A 56 -10.96 -12.55 -15.79
C ASP A 56 -10.03 -13.77 -15.75
N GLY A 57 -10.56 -14.91 -15.31
CA GLY A 57 -9.76 -16.07 -14.94
C GLY A 57 -8.76 -15.74 -13.83
N THR A 58 -7.47 -15.75 -14.16
CA THR A 58 -6.36 -15.39 -13.24
C THR A 58 -5.80 -14.00 -13.47
N LYS A 59 -6.34 -13.23 -14.41
CA LYS A 59 -5.84 -11.89 -14.76
C LYS A 59 -6.65 -10.82 -14.03
N ALA A 60 -5.97 -9.95 -13.28
CA ALA A 60 -6.61 -8.77 -12.71
C ALA A 60 -6.93 -7.76 -13.82
N ILE A 61 -8.19 -7.37 -13.93
CA ILE A 61 -8.71 -6.46 -14.98
C ILE A 61 -9.20 -5.13 -14.41
N GLY A 62 -9.32 -5.02 -13.09
CA GLY A 62 -9.86 -3.82 -12.46
C GLY A 62 -9.96 -3.93 -10.95
N VAL A 63 -10.62 -2.94 -10.37
CA VAL A 63 -10.89 -2.82 -8.94
C VAL A 63 -12.32 -2.33 -8.72
N LYS A 64 -12.99 -2.89 -7.71
CA LYS A 64 -14.23 -2.33 -7.18
C LYS A 64 -13.90 -1.30 -6.12
N VAL A 65 -14.51 -0.13 -6.24
CA VAL A 65 -14.21 1.02 -5.40
C VAL A 65 -15.50 1.53 -4.77
N SER A 66 -15.44 1.84 -3.48
CA SER A 66 -16.46 2.63 -2.78
C SER A 66 -15.99 4.06 -2.55
N SER A 67 -16.83 5.02 -2.89
CA SER A 67 -16.61 6.45 -2.64
C SER A 67 -17.90 7.07 -2.10
N GLY A 68 -17.92 7.39 -0.80
CA GLY A 68 -19.15 7.81 -0.13
C GLY A 68 -20.20 6.71 -0.20
N ASN A 69 -21.36 7.00 -0.80
CA ASN A 69 -22.47 6.07 -0.95
C ASN A 69 -22.48 5.32 -2.30
N GLU A 70 -21.48 5.56 -3.15
CA GLU A 70 -21.40 4.96 -4.47
C GLU A 70 -20.39 3.81 -4.49
N ILE A 71 -20.76 2.73 -5.16
CA ILE A 71 -19.87 1.61 -5.47
C ILE A 71 -19.81 1.50 -6.99
N PHE A 72 -18.60 1.51 -7.54
CA PHE A 72 -18.37 1.42 -8.98
C PHE A 72 -17.05 0.70 -9.27
N ASP A 73 -16.91 0.24 -10.51
CA ASP A 73 -15.74 -0.48 -10.97
C ASP A 73 -14.81 0.43 -11.77
N ILE A 74 -13.50 0.25 -11.61
CA ILE A 74 -12.46 0.89 -12.41
C ILE A 74 -11.64 -0.21 -13.09
N PHE A 75 -11.52 -0.15 -14.41
CA PHE A 75 -10.75 -1.11 -15.19
C PHE A 75 -9.35 -0.58 -15.53
N GLY A 76 -8.39 -1.50 -15.63
CA GLY A 76 -7.00 -1.18 -15.95
C GLY A 76 -6.26 -2.39 -16.49
N THR A 77 -5.21 -2.16 -17.27
CA THR A 77 -4.39 -3.24 -17.84
C THR A 77 -3.44 -3.85 -16.83
N GLU A 78 -3.01 -3.06 -15.84
CA GLU A 78 -2.12 -3.45 -14.75
C GLU A 78 -2.62 -2.81 -13.45
N ILE A 79 -2.65 -3.59 -12.38
CA ILE A 79 -3.11 -3.14 -11.06
C ILE A 79 -1.95 -3.23 -10.07
N ILE A 80 -1.50 -2.09 -9.56
CA ILE A 80 -0.41 -2.00 -8.60
C ILE A 80 -0.99 -1.73 -7.21
N LEU A 81 -0.83 -2.68 -6.29
CA LEU A 81 -1.24 -2.51 -4.90
C LEU A 81 -0.19 -1.71 -4.13
N SER A 82 -0.62 -0.59 -3.54
CA SER A 82 0.23 0.27 -2.70
C SER A 82 -0.50 0.69 -1.42
N ALA A 83 -1.41 -0.15 -0.92
CA ALA A 83 -2.21 0.09 0.29
C ALA A 83 -1.44 -0.18 1.60
N GLY A 84 -0.10 -0.19 1.54
CA GLY A 84 0.78 -0.52 2.67
C GLY A 84 0.87 -2.02 2.96
N SER A 85 1.71 -2.36 3.95
CA SER A 85 2.01 -3.74 4.34
C SER A 85 0.85 -4.49 5.01
N VAL A 86 -0.21 -3.77 5.41
CA VAL A 86 -1.42 -4.34 6.01
C VAL A 86 -2.57 -4.36 5.01
N GLY A 87 -2.82 -3.23 4.33
CA GLY A 87 -3.95 -3.12 3.40
C GLY A 87 -3.78 -3.97 2.14
N SER A 88 -2.56 -4.06 1.60
CA SER A 88 -2.30 -4.84 0.37
C SER A 88 -2.58 -6.34 0.54
N PRO A 89 -2.04 -7.05 1.56
CA PRO A 89 -2.38 -8.46 1.76
C PRO A 89 -3.86 -8.68 2.11
N GLN A 90 -4.49 -7.73 2.83
CA GLN A 90 -5.92 -7.80 3.08
C GLN A 90 -6.73 -7.76 1.79
N LEU A 91 -6.40 -6.84 0.87
CA LEU A 91 -7.07 -6.73 -0.43
C LEU A 91 -6.88 -8.00 -1.28
N LEU A 92 -5.69 -8.58 -1.28
CA LEU A 92 -5.44 -9.84 -1.97
C LEU A 92 -6.33 -10.96 -1.41
N LEU A 93 -6.40 -11.10 -0.08
CA LEU A 93 -7.24 -12.10 0.57
C LEU A 93 -8.73 -11.91 0.24
N LEU A 94 -9.24 -10.68 0.36
CA LEU A 94 -10.63 -10.33 0.01
C LEU A 94 -10.95 -10.58 -1.48
N SER A 95 -9.92 -10.69 -2.31
CA SER A 95 -10.04 -10.94 -3.74
C SER A 95 -9.72 -12.39 -4.12
N GLY A 96 -9.66 -13.32 -3.16
CA GLY A 96 -9.45 -14.74 -3.44
C GLY A 96 -7.99 -15.14 -3.70
N ILE A 97 -7.03 -14.29 -3.32
CA ILE A 97 -5.59 -14.59 -3.38
C ILE A 97 -5.04 -14.69 -1.96
N GLY A 98 -4.72 -15.91 -1.54
CA GLY A 98 -4.26 -16.17 -0.18
C GLY A 98 -4.25 -17.66 0.14
N PRO A 99 -3.96 -18.04 1.39
CA PRO A 99 -3.97 -19.45 1.80
C PRO A 99 -5.38 -20.03 1.65
N SER A 100 -5.51 -21.17 0.96
CA SER A 100 -6.81 -21.81 0.69
C SER A 100 -7.70 -21.96 1.93
N GLN A 101 -7.12 -22.36 3.06
CA GLN A 101 -7.86 -22.55 4.31
C GLN A 101 -8.45 -21.24 4.88
N ASP A 102 -7.75 -20.11 4.74
CA ASP A 102 -8.27 -18.82 5.20
C ASP A 102 -9.40 -18.32 4.29
N LEU A 103 -9.30 -18.60 2.99
CA LEU A 103 -10.32 -18.23 2.00
C LEU A 103 -11.58 -19.08 2.14
N GLU A 104 -11.43 -20.40 2.33
CA GLU A 104 -12.53 -21.33 2.59
C GLU A 104 -13.29 -20.95 3.87
N ASN A 105 -12.58 -20.61 4.95
CA ASN A 105 -13.20 -20.19 6.21
C ASN A 105 -14.02 -18.88 6.09
N LEU A 106 -13.77 -18.09 5.05
CA LEU A 106 -14.44 -16.81 4.79
C LEU A 106 -15.45 -16.89 3.63
N ASP A 107 -15.71 -18.10 3.12
CA ASP A 107 -16.55 -18.35 1.95
C ASP A 107 -16.14 -17.53 0.71
N ILE A 108 -14.83 -17.29 0.55
CA ILE A 108 -14.28 -16.52 -0.58
C ILE A 108 -13.85 -17.48 -1.70
N PRO A 109 -14.30 -17.28 -2.96
CA PRO A 109 -13.82 -18.04 -4.09
C PRO A 109 -12.30 -17.93 -4.25
N ILE A 110 -11.61 -19.07 -4.30
CA ILE A 110 -10.15 -19.11 -4.46
C ILE A 110 -9.78 -18.89 -5.92
N ILE A 111 -9.10 -17.78 -6.20
CA ILE A 111 -8.50 -17.48 -7.51
C ILE A 111 -7.09 -18.04 -7.57
N LYS A 112 -6.32 -17.85 -6.49
CA LYS A 112 -4.95 -18.35 -6.40
C LYS A 112 -4.56 -18.67 -4.96
N ASP A 113 -4.19 -19.92 -4.71
CA ASP A 113 -3.56 -20.29 -3.44
C ASP A 113 -2.14 -19.71 -3.37
N LEU A 114 -1.90 -18.86 -2.37
CA LEU A 114 -0.60 -18.26 -2.10
C LEU A 114 -0.37 -18.14 -0.59
N SER A 115 0.32 -19.14 -0.04
CA SER A 115 0.66 -19.23 1.39
C SER A 115 1.49 -18.05 1.92
N GLY A 116 2.22 -17.35 1.03
CA GLY A 116 3.02 -16.16 1.37
C GLY A 116 2.22 -14.88 1.59
N CYS A 117 0.93 -14.84 1.25
CA CYS A 117 0.11 -13.64 1.34
C CYS A 117 -0.33 -13.29 2.78
N ARG A 118 -0.09 -14.17 3.76
CA ARG A 118 -0.30 -13.82 5.17
C ARG A 118 0.63 -12.69 5.57
N THR A 119 0.07 -11.69 6.25
CA THR A 119 0.83 -10.56 6.81
C THR A 119 1.87 -11.07 7.81
N LYS A 120 3.12 -11.22 7.37
CA LYS A 120 4.27 -11.34 8.28
C LYS A 120 4.62 -9.94 8.78
N SER A 121 3.79 -9.42 9.69
CA SER A 121 3.98 -8.07 10.24
C SER A 121 5.10 -8.07 11.28
N THR A 122 6.31 -7.68 10.87
CA THR A 122 7.38 -7.30 11.81
C THR A 122 7.15 -5.87 12.28
N ARG A 123 6.89 -5.69 13.58
CA ARG A 123 6.83 -4.38 14.23
C ARG A 123 7.96 -4.29 15.26
N SER A 124 8.67 -3.17 15.29
CA SER A 124 9.58 -2.86 16.39
C SER A 124 8.77 -2.48 17.63
N SER A 125 9.04 -3.11 18.77
CA SER A 125 8.46 -2.72 20.06
C SER A 125 9.26 -1.55 20.65
N THR A 126 8.60 -0.44 20.92
CA THR A 126 9.18 0.70 21.67
C THR A 126 8.60 0.69 23.08
N SER A 127 9.46 0.55 24.10
CA SER A 127 9.09 0.78 25.50
C SER A 127 8.96 2.28 25.73
N ASN A 128 7.79 2.73 26.21
CA ASN A 128 7.65 4.07 26.76
C ASN A 128 8.44 4.13 28.08
N LEU A 129 9.41 5.04 28.16
CA LEU A 129 9.96 5.52 29.43
C LEU A 129 9.07 6.64 29.98
#